data_AF-A0A6J2K5I8-F1
#
_entry.id   AF-A0A6J2K5I8-F1
#
_cell.length_a   1.000
_cell.length_b   1.000
_cell.length_c   1.000
_cell.angle_alpha   90.00
_cell.angle_beta   90.00
_cell.angle_gamma   90.00
#
_symmetry.space_group_name_H-M   'P 1'
#
loop_
_entity.id
_entity.type
_entity.pdbx_description
1 polymer ?
#
loop_
_entity_poly.entity_id
_entity_poly.type
_entity_poly.pdbx_seq_one_letter_code
_entity_poly.pdbx_strand_id
1 'polypeptide(L)'
;MESEDWCAVLIDNIDNFFKTLDDKIEKEQQQLKASRMKTELETKLAQETKVHNELSERLAELSRRSGELDNVCASLQSCLTIADSDKNRLENAKETYQLVKELTGVRLDFSAPPNISKGYIKNESRKVLQPFEVDSADSNALWNLIQSVSGDWSDKENKPRN
;
A
#
# COMPACT_ATOMS: atom_id res chain seq x y z
N MET A 1 -48.86 79.44 -53.85
CA MET A 1 -47.83 79.30 -52.81
C MET A 1 -48.26 78.40 -51.66
N GLU A 2 -49.38 77.67 -51.76
CA GLU A 2 -49.84 76.74 -50.70
C GLU A 2 -49.44 75.27 -50.97
N SER A 3 -49.10 74.92 -52.22
CA SER A 3 -48.78 73.55 -52.60
C SER A 3 -47.38 73.08 -52.16
N GLU A 4 -46.44 74.01 -51.94
CA GLU A 4 -45.07 73.69 -51.49
C GLU A 4 -45.02 73.37 -49.98
N ASP A 5 -45.91 73.98 -49.19
CA ASP A 5 -45.94 73.86 -47.73
C ASP A 5 -46.49 72.48 -47.29
N TRP A 6 -47.53 71.99 -47.96
CA TRP A 6 -48.07 70.65 -47.72
C TRP A 6 -47.08 69.53 -48.10
N CYS A 7 -46.33 69.72 -49.20
CA CYS A 7 -45.29 68.77 -49.60
C CYS A 7 -44.15 68.70 -48.58
N ALA A 8 -43.72 69.83 -48.01
CA ALA A 8 -42.69 69.85 -46.97
C ALA A 8 -43.13 69.12 -45.70
N VAL A 9 -44.36 69.34 -45.25
CA VAL A 9 -44.94 68.63 -44.09
C VAL A 9 -45.07 67.13 -44.35
N LEU A 10 -45.42 66.73 -45.57
CA LEU A 10 -45.50 65.32 -45.94
C LEU A 10 -44.12 64.65 -45.91
N ILE A 11 -43.08 65.31 -46.43
CA ILE A 11 -41.70 64.81 -46.41
C ILE A 11 -41.21 64.65 -44.96
N ASP A 12 -41.43 65.64 -44.10
CA ASP A 12 -40.99 65.57 -42.70
C ASP A 12 -41.70 64.45 -41.92
N ASN A 13 -43.00 64.23 -42.18
CA ASN A 13 -43.72 63.09 -41.60
C ASN A 13 -43.19 61.74 -42.06
N ILE A 14 -42.83 61.62 -43.34
CA ILE A 14 -42.25 60.40 -43.90
C ILE A 14 -40.85 60.15 -43.29
N ASP A 15 -40.02 61.18 -43.17
CA ASP A 15 -38.69 61.07 -42.54
C ASP A 15 -38.78 60.69 -41.06
N ASN A 16 -39.73 61.29 -40.31
CA ASN A 16 -39.98 60.94 -38.92
C ASN A 16 -40.49 59.50 -38.76
N PHE A 17 -41.32 59.04 -39.70
CA PHE A 17 -41.76 57.65 -39.74
C PHE A 17 -40.61 56.68 -39.99
N PHE A 18 -39.73 56.98 -40.96
CA PHE A 18 -38.54 56.15 -41.22
C PHE A 18 -37.59 56.12 -40.03
N LYS A 19 -37.30 57.26 -39.39
CA LYS A 19 -36.48 57.30 -38.16
C LYS A 19 -37.08 56.45 -37.04
N THR A 20 -38.39 56.53 -36.83
CA THR A 20 -39.07 55.74 -35.80
C THR A 20 -39.01 54.24 -36.10
N LEU A 21 -39.13 53.86 -37.38
CA LEU A 21 -38.98 52.47 -37.82
C LEU A 21 -37.55 51.98 -37.63
N ASP A 22 -36.55 52.75 -38.03
CA ASP A 22 -35.14 52.40 -37.87
C ASP A 22 -34.76 52.23 -36.40
N ASP A 23 -35.21 53.15 -35.53
CA ASP A 23 -35.01 53.05 -34.07
C ASP A 23 -35.66 51.79 -33.48
N LYS A 24 -36.82 51.38 -34.02
CA LYS A 24 -37.50 50.17 -33.59
C LYS A 24 -36.77 48.91 -34.06
N ILE A 25 -36.30 48.90 -35.30
CA ILE A 25 -35.51 47.81 -35.87
C ILE A 25 -34.21 47.64 -35.09
N GLU A 26 -33.49 48.73 -34.80
CA GLU A 26 -32.26 48.72 -34.02
C GLU A 26 -32.49 48.13 -32.61
N LYS A 27 -33.56 48.55 -31.92
CA LYS A 27 -33.93 48.00 -30.61
C LYS A 27 -34.24 46.50 -30.67
N GLU A 28 -35.00 46.05 -31.66
CA GLU A 28 -35.33 44.63 -31.82
C GLU A 28 -34.08 43.80 -32.13
N GLN A 29 -33.16 44.31 -32.96
CA GLN A 29 -31.89 43.65 -33.25
C GLN A 29 -31.00 43.54 -32.01
N GLN A 30 -30.91 44.60 -31.20
CA GLN A 30 -30.17 44.58 -29.95
C GLN A 30 -30.77 43.59 -28.94
N GLN A 31 -32.10 43.55 -28.81
CA GLN A 31 -32.78 42.57 -27.95
C GLN A 31 -32.54 41.14 -28.41
N LEU A 32 -32.60 40.89 -29.72
CA LEU A 32 -32.33 39.56 -30.28
C LEU A 32 -30.88 39.12 -30.02
N LYS A 33 -29.91 40.03 -30.16
CA LYS A 33 -28.50 39.77 -29.87
C LYS A 33 -28.28 39.49 -28.38
N ALA A 34 -28.89 40.27 -27.50
CA ALA A 34 -28.83 40.04 -26.06
C ALA A 34 -29.47 38.70 -25.65
N SER A 35 -30.61 38.36 -26.24
CA SER A 35 -31.28 37.07 -26.00
C SER A 35 -30.41 35.89 -26.45
N ARG A 36 -29.81 35.95 -27.64
CA ARG A 36 -28.88 34.91 -28.12
C ARG A 36 -27.69 34.74 -27.19
N MET A 37 -27.07 35.85 -26.77
CA MET A 37 -25.93 35.82 -25.87
C MET A 37 -26.31 35.24 -24.50
N LYS A 38 -27.49 35.58 -23.98
CA LYS A 38 -28.02 35.01 -22.72
C LYS A 38 -28.17 33.50 -22.83
N THR A 39 -28.79 32.99 -23.89
CA THR A 39 -28.96 31.54 -24.09
C THR A 39 -27.61 30.82 -24.24
N GLU A 40 -26.64 31.42 -24.94
CA GLU A 40 -25.29 30.87 -25.04
C GLU A 40 -24.59 30.80 -23.67
N LEU A 41 -24.73 31.83 -22.84
CA LEU A 41 -24.17 31.83 -21.48
C LEU A 41 -24.86 30.80 -20.58
N GLU A 42 -26.18 30.68 -20.63
CA GLU A 42 -26.94 29.70 -19.85
C GLU A 42 -26.56 28.27 -20.23
N THR A 43 -26.42 27.99 -21.52
CA THR A 43 -25.99 26.67 -22.00
C THR A 43 -24.55 26.33 -21.58
N LYS A 44 -23.62 27.27 -21.70
CA LYS A 44 -22.25 27.09 -21.20
C LYS A 44 -22.21 26.88 -19.69
N LEU A 45 -22.97 27.67 -18.93
CA LEU A 45 -23.05 27.55 -17.48
C LEU A 45 -23.59 26.17 -17.06
N ALA A 46 -24.61 25.67 -17.75
CA ALA A 46 -25.15 24.33 -17.51
C ALA A 46 -24.12 23.23 -17.81
N GLN A 47 -23.35 23.37 -18.90
CA GLN A 47 -22.27 22.43 -19.23
C GLN A 47 -21.16 22.45 -18.18
N GLU A 48 -20.69 23.63 -17.79
CA GLU A 48 -19.65 23.78 -16.75
C GLU A 48 -20.11 23.23 -15.41
N THR A 49 -21.35 23.51 -15.01
CA THR A 49 -21.92 22.97 -13.76
C THR A 49 -21.96 21.43 -13.79
N LYS A 50 -22.32 20.84 -14.93
CA LYS A 50 -22.32 19.39 -15.09
C LYS A 50 -20.91 18.81 -14.94
N VAL A 51 -19.94 19.38 -15.65
CA VAL A 51 -18.54 18.92 -15.61
C VAL A 51 -17.96 19.09 -14.19
N HIS A 52 -18.24 20.21 -13.54
CA HIS A 52 -17.81 20.46 -12.16
C HIS A 52 -18.32 19.39 -11.19
N ASN A 53 -19.60 19.00 -11.31
CA ASN A 53 -20.18 17.96 -10.47
C ASN A 53 -19.54 16.59 -10.74
N GLU A 54 -19.35 16.21 -12.01
CA GLU A 54 -18.67 14.96 -12.38
C GLU A 54 -17.23 14.90 -11.85
N LEU A 55 -16.48 16.01 -11.93
CA LEU A 55 -15.12 16.10 -11.40
C LEU A 55 -15.10 16.04 -9.88
N SER A 56 -16.05 16.68 -9.21
CA SER A 56 -16.18 16.66 -7.75
C SER A 56 -16.47 15.25 -7.23
N GLU A 57 -17.36 14.52 -7.89
CA GLU A 57 -17.66 13.12 -7.57
C GLU A 57 -16.42 12.23 -7.76
N ARG A 58 -15.69 12.39 -8.86
CA ARG A 58 -14.45 11.64 -9.10
C ARG A 58 -13.38 11.95 -8.06
N LEU A 59 -13.26 13.21 -7.64
CA LEU A 59 -12.32 13.61 -6.60
C LEU A 59 -12.67 12.98 -5.25
N ALA A 60 -13.96 12.94 -4.90
CA ALA A 60 -14.42 12.30 -3.67
C ALA A 60 -14.13 10.79 -3.68
N GLU A 61 -14.39 10.11 -4.80
CA GLU A 61 -14.11 8.69 -4.95
C GLU A 61 -12.60 8.38 -4.89
N LEU A 62 -11.76 9.19 -5.54
CA LEU A 62 -10.31 9.05 -5.45
C LEU A 62 -9.80 9.26 -4.03
N SER A 63 -10.33 10.26 -3.31
CA SER A 63 -9.97 10.52 -1.92
C SER A 63 -10.33 9.34 -1.02
N ARG A 64 -11.53 8.75 -1.22
CA ARG A 64 -11.97 7.54 -0.51
C ARG A 64 -11.02 6.37 -0.76
N ARG A 65 -10.68 6.10 -2.03
CA ARG A 65 -9.74 5.01 -2.39
C ARG A 65 -8.34 5.23 -1.84
N SER A 66 -7.87 6.47 -1.79
CA SER A 66 -6.59 6.80 -1.17
C SER A 66 -6.60 6.45 0.31
N GLY A 67 -7.64 6.83 1.04
CA GLY A 67 -7.78 6.48 2.46
C GLY A 67 -7.88 4.97 2.70
N GLU A 68 -8.56 4.24 1.82
CA GLU A 68 -8.59 2.76 1.87
C GLU A 68 -7.20 2.16 1.65
N LEU A 69 -6.44 2.68 0.69
CA LEU A 69 -5.07 2.25 0.43
C LEU A 69 -4.16 2.51 1.62
N ASP A 70 -4.25 3.70 2.23
CA ASP A 70 -3.46 4.06 3.41
C ASP A 70 -3.75 3.12 4.59
N ASN A 71 -5.03 2.77 4.80
CA ASN A 71 -5.43 1.82 5.83
C ASN A 71 -4.87 0.40 5.58
N VAL A 72 -4.90 -0.07 4.33
CA VAL A 72 -4.32 -1.37 3.96
C VAL A 72 -2.80 -1.34 4.14
N CYS A 73 -2.12 -0.27 3.71
CA CYS A 73 -0.69 -0.10 3.90
C CYS A 73 -0.31 -0.09 5.38
N ALA A 74 -1.05 0.63 6.24
CA ALA A 74 -0.83 0.65 7.68
C ALA A 74 -1.04 -0.74 8.31
N SER A 75 -2.07 -1.47 7.89
CA SER A 75 -2.33 -2.84 8.34
C SER A 75 -1.18 -3.79 7.96
N LEU A 76 -0.72 -3.72 6.71
CA LEU A 76 0.43 -4.52 6.24
C LEU A 76 1.71 -4.18 7.00
N GLN A 77 1.99 -2.90 7.25
CA GLN A 77 3.15 -2.48 8.04
C GLN A 77 3.10 -3.05 9.46
N SER A 78 1.91 -3.03 10.09
CA SER A 78 1.69 -3.63 11.42
C SER A 78 1.93 -5.16 11.41
N CYS A 79 1.47 -5.87 10.38
CA CYS A 79 1.61 -7.32 10.28
C CYS A 79 3.01 -7.79 9.84
N LEU A 80 3.79 -6.96 9.15
CA LEU A 80 5.11 -7.33 8.62
C LEU A 80 6.26 -7.02 9.59
N THR A 81 6.02 -6.26 10.65
CA THR A 81 7.01 -6.08 11.71
C THR A 81 7.02 -7.31 12.62
N ILE A 82 8.17 -7.99 12.69
CA ILE A 82 8.43 -8.97 13.75
C ILE A 82 8.26 -8.23 15.08
N ALA A 83 7.24 -8.61 15.85
CA ALA A 83 7.03 -8.02 17.16
C ALA A 83 8.30 -8.20 18.01
N ASP A 84 8.61 -7.25 18.90
CA ASP A 84 9.78 -7.36 19.78
C ASP A 84 9.78 -8.67 20.58
N SER A 85 8.59 -9.20 20.89
CA SER A 85 8.41 -10.52 21.51
C SER A 85 8.91 -11.66 20.63
N ASP A 86 8.59 -11.68 19.34
CA ASP A 86 9.04 -12.70 18.39
C ASP A 86 10.55 -12.59 18.15
N LYS A 87 11.09 -11.36 18.11
CA LYS A 87 12.53 -11.13 18.04
C LYS A 87 13.25 -11.71 19.25
N ASN A 88 12.76 -11.44 20.46
CA ASN A 88 13.31 -12.01 21.69
C ASN A 88 13.18 -13.53 21.72
N ARG A 89 12.06 -14.08 21.23
CA ARG A 89 11.86 -15.53 21.14
C ARG A 89 12.88 -16.18 20.21
N LEU A 90 13.21 -15.52 19.08
CA LEU A 90 14.20 -15.98 18.13
C LEU A 90 15.63 -15.90 18.67
N GLU A 91 16.01 -14.80 19.34
CA GLU A 91 17.32 -14.68 19.99
C GLU A 91 17.48 -15.72 21.12
N ASN A 92 16.46 -15.91 21.96
CA ASN A 92 16.48 -16.96 22.99
C ASN A 92 16.64 -18.36 22.39
N ALA A 93 15.94 -18.66 21.28
CA ALA A 93 16.08 -19.94 20.59
C ALA A 93 17.48 -20.14 20.00
N LYS A 94 18.06 -19.09 19.44
CA LYS A 94 19.43 -19.07 18.91
C LYS A 94 20.48 -19.25 20.01
N GLU A 95 20.35 -18.54 21.13
CA GLU A 95 21.22 -18.69 22.30
C GLU A 95 21.13 -20.11 22.87
N THR A 96 19.90 -20.64 23.02
CA THR A 96 19.68 -22.01 23.49
C THR A 96 20.32 -23.04 22.56
N TYR A 97 20.15 -22.88 21.24
CA TYR A 97 20.78 -23.76 20.25
C TYR A 97 22.30 -23.70 20.34
N GLN A 98 22.88 -22.50 20.45
CA GLN A 98 24.32 -22.32 20.58
C GLN A 98 24.85 -22.91 21.89
N LEU A 99 24.10 -22.80 23.00
CA LEU A 99 24.46 -23.43 24.27
C LEU A 99 24.46 -24.97 24.15
N VAL A 100 23.40 -25.56 23.59
CA VAL A 100 23.31 -27.01 23.37
C VAL A 100 24.44 -27.50 22.48
N LYS A 101 24.77 -26.74 21.44
CA LYS A 101 25.87 -26.99 20.52
C LYS A 101 27.23 -27.04 21.23
N GLU A 102 27.48 -26.17 22.19
CA GLU A 102 28.71 -26.19 23.00
C GLU A 102 28.70 -27.31 24.05
N LEU A 103 27.56 -27.59 24.70
CA LEU A 103 27.45 -28.62 25.73
C LEU A 103 27.54 -30.05 25.18
N THR A 104 26.91 -30.30 24.03
CA THR A 104 26.78 -31.66 23.48
C THR A 104 27.73 -31.95 22.33
N GLY A 105 28.31 -30.90 21.72
CA GLY A 105 29.10 -31.04 20.50
C GLY A 105 28.26 -31.41 19.26
N VAL A 106 26.94 -31.59 19.38
CA VAL A 106 26.05 -31.97 18.28
C VAL A 106 25.95 -30.82 17.26
N ARG A 107 25.97 -31.18 15.98
CA ARG A 107 25.78 -30.29 14.83
C ARG A 107 24.78 -30.94 13.89
N LEU A 108 23.57 -30.38 13.85
CA LEU A 108 22.48 -30.92 13.03
C LEU A 108 22.62 -30.50 11.56
N ASP A 109 22.27 -31.41 10.67
CA ASP A 109 22.07 -31.16 9.25
C ASP A 109 20.60 -30.86 8.99
N PHE A 110 20.29 -29.57 8.80
CA PHE A 110 18.91 -29.10 8.56
C PHE A 110 18.37 -29.40 7.17
N SER A 111 19.17 -29.99 6.28
CA SER A 111 18.69 -30.46 4.97
C SER A 111 17.96 -31.82 5.06
N ALA A 112 18.08 -32.51 6.19
CA ALA A 112 17.43 -33.80 6.40
C ALA A 112 15.90 -33.67 6.56
N PRO A 113 15.14 -34.71 6.14
CA PRO A 113 13.69 -34.76 6.36
C PRO A 113 13.31 -34.64 7.85
N PRO A 114 12.13 -34.09 8.20
CA PRO A 114 11.72 -33.84 9.58
C PRO A 114 11.62 -35.09 10.47
N ASN A 115 11.54 -36.28 9.88
CA ASN A 115 11.49 -37.56 10.57
C ASN A 115 12.87 -38.15 10.88
N ILE A 116 13.95 -37.50 10.43
CA ILE A 116 15.32 -38.01 10.61
C ILE A 116 16.18 -36.90 11.20
N SER A 117 16.74 -37.16 12.38
CA SER A 117 17.76 -36.35 13.02
C SER A 117 19.12 -36.77 12.49
N LYS A 118 19.66 -35.98 11.55
CA LYS A 118 20.97 -36.22 10.94
C LYS A 118 21.97 -35.16 11.38
N GLY A 119 23.24 -35.54 11.50
CA GLY A 119 24.29 -34.59 11.83
C GLY A 119 25.61 -35.25 12.17
N TYR A 120 26.43 -34.52 12.93
CA TYR A 120 27.65 -35.05 13.50
C TYR A 120 27.87 -34.51 14.93
N ILE A 121 28.57 -35.29 15.75
CA ILE A 121 29.01 -34.93 17.09
C ILE A 121 30.50 -34.58 17.01
N LYS A 122 30.84 -33.35 17.39
CA LYS A 122 32.22 -32.87 17.48
C LYS A 122 32.68 -32.90 18.93
N ASN A 123 33.71 -33.68 19.21
CA ASN A 123 34.43 -33.66 20.48
C ASN A 123 35.82 -33.07 20.25
N GLU A 124 36.03 -31.82 20.70
CA GLU A 124 37.31 -31.14 20.51
C GLU A 124 38.43 -31.75 21.36
N SER A 125 38.13 -32.13 22.60
CA SER A 125 39.11 -32.71 23.54
C SER A 125 39.73 -34.00 23.01
N ARG A 126 38.93 -34.82 22.31
CA ARG A 126 39.39 -36.08 21.71
C ARG A 126 39.72 -35.95 20.22
N LYS A 127 39.51 -34.78 19.61
CA LYS A 127 39.62 -34.55 18.16
C LYS A 127 38.80 -35.55 17.33
N VAL A 128 37.61 -35.92 17.82
CA VAL A 128 36.71 -36.88 17.16
C VAL A 128 35.55 -36.13 16.51
N LEU A 129 35.22 -36.53 15.29
CA LEU A 129 34.02 -36.15 14.57
C LEU A 129 33.25 -37.42 14.24
N GLN A 130 32.08 -37.59 14.83
CA GLN A 130 31.25 -38.78 14.63
C GLN A 130 29.93 -38.42 13.95
N PRO A 131 29.71 -38.85 12.70
CA PRO A 131 28.42 -38.65 12.03
C PRO A 131 27.33 -39.53 12.67
N PHE A 132 26.09 -39.08 12.58
CA PHE A 132 24.92 -39.82 13.05
C PHE A 132 23.68 -39.57 12.19
N GLU A 133 22.81 -40.56 12.19
CA GLU A 133 21.48 -40.51 11.59
C GLU A 133 20.56 -41.34 12.48
N VAL A 134 19.59 -40.68 13.11
CA VAL A 134 18.67 -41.29 14.07
C VAL A 134 17.25 -40.89 13.70
N ASP A 135 16.28 -41.78 13.91
CA ASP A 135 14.87 -41.39 13.85
C ASP A 135 14.60 -40.30 14.88
N SER A 136 13.94 -39.21 14.49
CA SER A 136 13.63 -38.10 15.38
C SER A 136 12.74 -38.51 16.56
N ALA A 137 12.05 -39.65 16.49
CA ALA A 137 11.28 -40.23 17.60
C ALA A 137 12.15 -40.86 18.71
N ASP A 138 13.40 -41.23 18.43
CA ASP A 138 14.28 -41.92 19.38
C ASP A 138 15.38 -40.99 19.95
N SER A 139 14.96 -40.14 20.89
CA SER A 139 15.85 -39.21 21.59
C SER A 139 16.94 -39.92 22.42
N ASN A 140 16.64 -41.11 22.95
CA ASN A 140 17.57 -41.86 23.81
C ASN A 140 18.78 -42.37 23.01
N ALA A 141 18.57 -42.78 21.76
CA ALA A 141 19.65 -43.20 20.88
C ALA A 141 20.70 -42.09 20.66
N LEU A 142 20.28 -40.83 20.55
CA LEU A 142 21.21 -39.70 20.40
C LEU A 142 22.01 -39.44 21.68
N TRP A 143 21.37 -39.50 22.86
CA TRP A 143 22.06 -39.32 24.14
C TRP A 143 23.10 -40.40 24.41
N ASN A 144 22.77 -41.65 24.11
CA ASN A 144 23.71 -42.77 24.22
C ASN A 144 24.92 -42.57 23.30
N LEU A 145 24.68 -42.02 22.09
CA LEU A 145 25.76 -41.69 21.17
C LEU A 145 26.68 -40.61 21.73
N ILE A 146 26.12 -39.50 22.25
CA ILE A 146 26.89 -38.42 22.88
C ILE A 146 27.76 -38.95 24.03
N GLN A 147 27.22 -39.83 24.87
CA GLN A 147 27.97 -40.46 25.96
C GLN A 147 29.12 -41.34 25.43
N SER A 148 28.87 -42.13 24.38
CA SER A 148 29.91 -42.95 23.75
C SER A 148 31.07 -42.12 23.17
N VAL A 149 30.76 -40.96 22.58
CA VAL A 149 31.76 -40.04 21.99
C VAL A 149 32.51 -39.26 23.06
N SER A 150 31.83 -38.93 24.16
CA SER A 150 32.43 -38.22 25.31
C SER A 150 33.35 -39.14 26.13
N GLY A 151 33.09 -40.45 26.07
CA GLY A 151 33.76 -41.47 26.86
C GLY A 151 33.38 -41.39 28.33
N ASP A 152 33.68 -42.46 29.06
CA ASP A 152 33.26 -42.66 30.44
C ASP A 152 33.67 -41.47 31.34
N TRP A 153 32.69 -40.73 31.87
CA TRP A 153 32.92 -39.71 32.90
C TRP A 153 33.41 -40.34 34.22
N SER A 154 33.39 -41.68 34.31
CA SER A 154 33.73 -42.46 35.52
C SER A 154 35.21 -42.62 35.81
N ASP A 155 36.10 -42.38 34.84
CA ASP A 155 37.51 -42.73 35.00
C ASP A 155 38.40 -41.50 34.98
N LYS A 156 38.69 -40.96 36.19
CA LYS A 156 40.05 -40.56 36.66
C LYS A 156 40.17 -39.38 37.65
N GLU A 157 39.15 -38.98 38.41
CA GLU A 157 39.41 -37.92 39.43
C GLU A 157 39.02 -38.21 40.89
N ASN A 158 38.36 -39.32 41.23
CA ASN A 158 38.07 -39.61 42.65
C ASN A 158 38.24 -41.09 43.04
N LYS A 159 39.49 -41.57 43.11
CA LYS A 159 39.81 -42.69 44.01
C LYS A 159 40.77 -42.19 45.08
N PRO A 160 40.40 -42.21 46.38
CA PRO A 160 41.34 -41.92 47.44
C PRO A 160 42.42 -43.01 47.41
N ARG A 161 43.69 -42.59 47.34
CA ARG A 161 44.82 -43.48 47.57
C ARG A 161 44.83 -43.84 49.06
N ASN A 162 44.48 -45.08 49.39
CA ASN A 162 44.93 -45.72 50.62
C ASN A 162 46.36 -46.24 50.42
#